data_AF-F6XYK4-F1
#
_entry.id   AF-F6XYK4-F1
#
_cell.length_a   1.000
_cell.length_b   1.000
_cell.length_c   1.000
_cell.angle_alpha   90.00
_cell.angle_beta   90.00
_cell.angle_gamma   90.00
#
_symmetry.space_group_name_H-M   'P 1'
#
loop_
_entity.id
_entity.type
_entity.pdbx_description
1 polymer ?
#
loop_
_entity_poly.entity_id
_entity_poly.type
_entity_poly.pdbx_seq_one_letter_code
_entity_poly.pdbx_strand_id
1 'polypeptide(L)'
;MDVINVSYWKNHQVVIWFKGLDECLQIYLPNIIEANVVGEQLLSLSHDDLHNLQIHYIGHQELIFNAVSLLQKLDDGLATETLQTRALCLNCRCRSLRSTIVNRRQEVEDYEYDGGVSLHRGPTNQLLRLAANVLDEGKQLVLWLDRVPFTYKPEFRSIRDNLVRLCYELSTTMQHSVFACVIEEAVLGICSEMEIASDSISRSNNSLTITPVSMEIVTLNNIN
;
A
#
# COMPACT_ATOMS: atom_id res chain seq x y z
N MET A 1 -21.75 -9.07 -10.82
CA MET A 1 -20.60 -8.60 -10.03
C MET A 1 -20.10 -7.38 -10.77
N ASP A 2 -20.42 -6.20 -10.27
CA ASP A 2 -20.00 -4.96 -10.91
C ASP A 2 -18.58 -4.68 -10.42
N VAL A 3 -17.60 -5.17 -11.17
CA VAL A 3 -16.23 -4.65 -11.06
C VAL A 3 -16.37 -3.16 -11.39
N ILE A 4 -16.00 -2.29 -10.44
CA ILE A 4 -15.86 -0.87 -10.77
C ILE A 4 -14.85 -0.84 -11.92
N ASN A 5 -15.32 -0.38 -13.06
CA ASN A 5 -14.47 -0.08 -14.20
C ASN A 5 -14.68 1.40 -14.49
N VAL A 6 -13.79 2.21 -13.96
CA VAL A 6 -13.88 3.66 -14.02
C VAL A 6 -13.87 4.12 -15.47
N SER A 7 -13.17 3.43 -16.38
CA SER A 7 -13.16 3.80 -17.80
C SER A 7 -14.57 3.85 -18.44
N TYR A 8 -15.50 3.02 -17.96
CA TYR A 8 -16.89 3.00 -18.45
C TYR A 8 -17.82 3.98 -17.73
N TRP A 9 -17.30 4.80 -16.81
CA TRP A 9 -18.13 5.77 -16.11
C TRP A 9 -18.73 6.79 -17.06
N LYS A 10 -20.05 6.96 -16.98
CA LYS A 10 -20.75 8.06 -17.63
C LYS A 10 -20.54 9.36 -16.85
N ASN A 11 -20.77 10.50 -17.50
CA ASN A 11 -20.61 11.81 -16.87
C ASN A 11 -21.31 11.93 -15.51
N HIS A 12 -22.53 11.40 -15.36
CA HIS A 12 -23.22 11.44 -14.06
C HIS A 12 -22.46 10.72 -12.93
N GLN A 13 -21.74 9.63 -13.21
CA GLN A 13 -20.92 8.91 -12.22
C GLN A 13 -19.67 9.70 -11.86
N VAL A 14 -19.02 10.31 -12.87
CA VAL A 14 -17.89 11.23 -12.66
C VAL A 14 -18.31 12.42 -11.78
N VAL A 15 -19.48 13.00 -12.05
CA VAL A 15 -20.05 14.11 -11.25
C VAL A 15 -20.35 13.69 -9.82
N ILE A 16 -20.90 12.49 -9.61
CA ILE A 16 -21.15 11.96 -8.25
C ILE A 16 -19.83 11.75 -7.50
N TRP A 17 -18.82 11.18 -8.15
CA TRP A 17 -17.49 11.01 -7.56
C TRP A 17 -16.84 12.36 -7.22
N PHE A 18 -16.89 13.33 -8.14
CA PHE A 18 -16.28 14.65 -7.96
C PHE A 18 -16.92 15.43 -6.79
N LYS A 19 -18.22 15.23 -6.54
CA LYS A 19 -18.91 15.77 -5.35
C LYS A 19 -18.37 15.24 -4.02
N GLY A 20 -17.67 14.10 -4.03
CA GLY A 20 -17.01 13.54 -2.85
C GLY A 20 -15.63 14.12 -2.57
N LEU A 21 -15.09 14.96 -3.46
CA LEU A 21 -13.81 15.64 -3.26
C LEU A 21 -13.95 16.87 -2.35
N ASP A 22 -12.80 17.48 -2.00
CA ASP A 22 -12.72 18.66 -1.14
C ASP A 22 -13.71 19.77 -1.55
N GLU A 23 -14.26 20.48 -0.56
CA GLU A 23 -15.25 21.54 -0.76
C GLU A 23 -14.74 22.65 -1.69
N CYS A 24 -13.44 22.95 -1.65
CA CYS A 24 -12.80 23.95 -2.51
C CYS A 24 -12.84 23.60 -4.00
N LEU A 25 -13.01 22.31 -4.35
CA LEU A 25 -13.07 21.85 -5.74
C LEU A 25 -14.48 21.94 -6.33
N GLN A 26 -15.52 22.04 -5.48
CA GLN A 26 -16.92 22.00 -5.91
C GLN A 26 -17.29 23.15 -6.85
N ILE A 27 -16.53 24.25 -6.84
CA ILE A 27 -16.67 25.37 -7.78
C ILE A 27 -16.49 24.97 -9.25
N TYR A 28 -15.78 23.87 -9.53
CA TYR A 28 -15.51 23.37 -10.88
C TYR A 28 -16.55 22.36 -11.38
N LEU A 29 -17.47 21.94 -10.51
CA LEU A 29 -18.48 20.94 -10.87
C LEU A 29 -19.31 21.33 -12.10
N PRO A 30 -19.75 22.60 -12.29
CA PRO A 30 -20.44 23.01 -13.51
C PRO A 30 -19.62 22.77 -14.78
N ASN A 31 -18.32 23.06 -14.74
CA ASN A 31 -17.40 22.88 -15.87
C ASN A 31 -17.25 21.39 -16.22
N ILE A 32 -17.19 20.50 -15.22
CA ILE A 32 -17.14 19.05 -15.41
C ILE A 32 -18.43 18.51 -16.05
N ILE A 33 -19.58 19.06 -15.65
CA ILE A 33 -20.89 18.70 -16.23
C ILE A 33 -20.97 19.18 -17.67
N GLU A 34 -20.65 20.45 -17.93
CA GLU A 34 -20.74 21.07 -19.26
C GLU A 34 -19.77 20.45 -20.26
N ALA A 35 -18.54 20.17 -19.85
CA ALA A 35 -17.56 19.46 -20.66
C ALA A 35 -17.90 17.97 -20.88
N ASN A 36 -18.94 17.46 -20.22
CA ASN A 36 -19.40 16.07 -20.30
C ASN A 36 -18.25 15.06 -20.07
N VAL A 37 -17.39 15.33 -19.08
CA VAL A 37 -16.23 14.48 -18.76
C VAL A 37 -16.71 13.06 -18.41
N VAL A 38 -16.19 12.07 -19.12
CA VAL A 38 -16.45 10.64 -18.88
C VAL A 38 -15.27 9.96 -18.19
N GLY A 39 -15.47 8.72 -17.74
CA GLY A 39 -14.50 7.94 -17.01
C GLY A 39 -13.12 7.83 -17.66
N GLU A 40 -13.07 7.43 -18.93
CA GLU A 40 -11.82 7.35 -19.70
C GLU A 40 -11.04 8.67 -19.68
N GLN A 41 -11.73 9.80 -19.90
CA GLN A 41 -11.12 11.14 -19.88
C GLN A 41 -10.67 11.54 -18.48
N LEU A 42 -11.44 11.21 -17.44
CA LEU A 42 -11.08 11.45 -16.05
C LEU A 42 -9.76 10.75 -15.70
N LEU A 43 -9.60 9.50 -16.14
CA LEU A 43 -8.41 8.70 -15.88
C LEU A 43 -7.18 9.19 -16.67
N SER A 44 -7.36 9.87 -17.79
CA SER A 44 -6.28 10.38 -18.64
C SER A 44 -6.10 11.90 -18.56
N LEU A 45 -6.58 12.55 -17.49
CA LEU A 45 -6.45 14.00 -17.35
C LEU A 45 -5.00 14.47 -17.42
N SER A 46 -4.75 15.49 -18.23
CA SER A 46 -3.52 16.26 -18.25
C SER A 46 -3.70 17.63 -17.62
N HIS A 47 -2.59 18.35 -17.40
CA HIS A 47 -2.67 19.74 -16.92
C HIS A 47 -3.40 20.65 -17.92
N ASP A 48 -3.25 20.39 -19.22
CA ASP A 48 -3.93 21.14 -20.28
C ASP A 48 -5.45 20.90 -20.25
N ASP A 49 -5.87 19.66 -19.97
CA ASP A 49 -7.30 19.34 -19.81
C ASP A 49 -7.91 20.07 -18.61
N LEU A 50 -7.22 20.09 -17.47
CA LEU A 50 -7.65 20.85 -16.29
C LEU A 50 -7.70 22.35 -16.58
N HIS A 51 -6.75 22.89 -17.34
CA HIS A 51 -6.78 24.28 -17.77
C HIS A 51 -8.00 24.58 -18.65
N ASN A 52 -8.35 23.68 -19.58
CA ASN A 52 -9.55 23.81 -20.42
C ASN A 52 -10.85 23.77 -19.58
N LEU A 53 -10.85 22.99 -18.49
CA LEU A 53 -11.92 22.94 -17.50
C LEU A 53 -11.95 24.15 -16.55
N GLN A 54 -11.14 25.19 -16.81
CA GLN A 54 -11.01 26.41 -16.00
C GLN A 54 -10.40 26.18 -14.61
N ILE A 55 -9.65 25.10 -14.43
CA ILE A 55 -8.95 24.76 -13.18
C ILE A 55 -7.51 25.21 -13.33
N HIS A 56 -7.22 26.48 -13.00
CA HIS A 56 -5.87 27.06 -13.17
C HIS A 56 -5.00 27.04 -11.91
N TYR A 57 -5.62 26.89 -10.73
CA TYR A 57 -4.86 26.87 -9.47
C TYR A 57 -4.11 25.54 -9.34
N ILE A 58 -2.79 25.61 -9.33
CA ILE A 58 -1.91 24.43 -9.22
C ILE A 58 -2.31 23.57 -8.01
N GLY A 59 -2.58 24.18 -6.85
CA GLY A 59 -3.03 23.42 -5.68
C GLY A 59 -4.31 22.61 -5.91
N HIS A 60 -5.27 23.14 -6.67
CA HIS A 60 -6.51 22.42 -6.99
C HIS A 60 -6.25 21.32 -8.04
N GLN A 61 -5.38 21.58 -9.01
CA GLN A 61 -4.96 20.56 -9.98
C GLN A 61 -4.32 19.36 -9.27
N GLU A 62 -3.39 19.60 -8.34
CA GLU A 62 -2.73 18.55 -7.57
C GLU A 62 -3.70 17.74 -6.70
N LEU A 63 -4.70 18.39 -6.08
CA LEU A 63 -5.74 17.66 -5.34
C LEU A 63 -6.53 16.71 -6.25
N ILE A 64 -6.91 17.18 -7.45
CA ILE A 64 -7.62 16.35 -8.43
C ILE A 64 -6.73 15.21 -8.92
N PHE A 65 -5.47 15.47 -9.27
CA PHE A 65 -4.55 14.41 -9.71
C PHE A 65 -4.31 13.36 -8.63
N ASN A 66 -4.17 13.77 -7.37
CA ASN A 66 -4.05 12.84 -6.26
C ASN A 66 -5.32 11.98 -6.12
N ALA A 67 -6.51 12.58 -6.22
CA ALA A 67 -7.77 11.85 -6.17
C ALA A 67 -7.93 10.87 -7.35
N VAL A 68 -7.57 11.28 -8.57
CA VAL A 68 -7.58 10.42 -9.77
C VAL A 68 -6.58 9.27 -9.62
N SER A 69 -5.38 9.52 -9.09
CA SER A 69 -4.39 8.47 -8.83
C SER A 69 -4.90 7.43 -7.83
N LEU A 70 -5.61 7.86 -6.78
CA LEU A 70 -6.26 6.95 -5.83
C LEU A 70 -7.39 6.17 -6.48
N LEU A 71 -8.17 6.80 -7.36
CA LEU A 71 -9.23 6.15 -8.11
C LEU A 71 -8.69 5.08 -9.07
N GLN A 72 -7.59 5.36 -9.78
CA GLN A 72 -6.90 4.38 -10.64
C GLN A 72 -6.39 3.19 -9.83
N LYS A 73 -5.73 3.45 -8.69
CA LYS A 73 -5.27 2.38 -7.79
C LYS A 73 -6.42 1.51 -7.29
N LEU A 74 -7.59 2.11 -7.07
CA LEU A 74 -8.78 1.38 -6.68
C LEU A 74 -9.31 0.53 -7.86
N ASP A 75 -9.41 1.10 -9.05
CA ASP A 75 -9.86 0.40 -10.27
C ASP A 75 -8.98 -0.82 -10.59
N ASP A 76 -7.65 -0.64 -10.54
CA ASP A 76 -6.66 -1.71 -10.77
C ASP A 76 -6.62 -2.74 -9.63
N GLY A 77 -6.73 -2.28 -8.39
CA GLY A 77 -6.58 -3.10 -7.19
C GLY A 77 -7.79 -3.98 -6.91
N LEU A 78 -9.01 -3.51 -7.20
CA LEU A 78 -10.23 -4.28 -6.92
C LEU A 78 -10.29 -5.59 -7.73
N ALA A 79 -9.83 -5.59 -8.98
CA ALA A 79 -9.96 -6.75 -9.86
C ALA A 79 -8.88 -7.83 -9.66
N THR A 80 -7.71 -7.46 -9.11
CA THR A 80 -6.50 -8.32 -9.17
C THR A 80 -5.83 -8.57 -7.83
N GLU A 81 -6.06 -7.70 -6.85
CA GLU A 81 -5.40 -7.79 -5.57
C GLU A 81 -6.13 -8.75 -4.63
N THR A 82 -5.38 -9.65 -4.00
CA THR A 82 -5.89 -10.61 -3.02
C THR A 82 -5.05 -10.54 -1.76
N LEU A 83 -5.61 -11.05 -0.65
CA LEU A 83 -4.86 -11.17 0.60
C LEU A 83 -3.59 -12.03 0.40
N GLN A 84 -3.67 -13.06 -0.45
CA GLN A 84 -2.52 -13.91 -0.79
C GLN A 84 -1.44 -13.16 -1.58
N THR A 85 -1.80 -12.34 -2.58
CA THR A 85 -0.80 -11.58 -3.34
C THR A 85 -0.09 -10.57 -2.45
N ARG A 86 -0.79 -9.92 -1.52
CA ARG A 86 -0.17 -9.04 -0.52
C ARG A 86 0.75 -9.76 0.45
N ALA A 87 0.37 -10.95 0.93
CA ALA A 87 1.25 -11.76 1.76
C ALA A 87 2.54 -12.16 1.01
N LEU A 88 2.44 -12.50 -0.28
CA LEU A 88 3.60 -12.78 -1.13
C LEU A 88 4.48 -11.53 -1.34
N CYS A 89 3.89 -10.36 -1.54
CA CYS A 89 4.64 -9.10 -1.64
C CYS A 89 5.45 -8.81 -0.38
N LEU A 90 4.84 -8.93 0.81
CA LEU A 90 5.53 -8.75 2.09
C LEU A 90 6.70 -9.73 2.25
N ASN A 91 6.49 -11.01 1.92
CA ASN A 91 7.53 -12.03 1.87
C ASN A 91 8.71 -11.62 0.98
N CYS A 92 8.43 -11.18 -0.25
CA CYS A 92 9.45 -10.72 -1.18
C CYS A 92 10.25 -9.54 -0.60
N ARG A 93 9.61 -8.55 0.02
CA ARG A 93 10.31 -7.40 0.65
C ARG A 93 11.18 -7.84 1.82
N CYS A 94 10.69 -8.73 2.69
CA CYS A 94 11.45 -9.27 3.81
C CYS A 94 12.71 -10.00 3.32
N ARG A 95 12.58 -10.84 2.29
CA ARG A 95 13.72 -11.55 1.68
C ARG A 95 14.73 -10.60 1.04
N SER A 96 14.28 -9.57 0.33
CA SER A 96 15.19 -8.56 -0.22
C SER A 96 15.96 -7.80 0.87
N LEU A 97 15.29 -7.44 1.97
CA LEU A 97 15.91 -6.79 3.13
C LEU A 97 16.95 -7.72 3.78
N ARG A 98 16.58 -8.98 4.05
CA ARG A 98 17.49 -9.98 4.62
C ARG A 98 18.70 -10.26 3.73
N SER A 99 18.50 -10.45 2.43
CA SER A 99 19.59 -10.69 1.48
C SER A 99 20.58 -9.52 1.46
N THR A 100 20.07 -8.28 1.52
CA THR A 100 20.92 -7.09 1.60
C THR A 100 21.76 -7.08 2.88
N ILE A 101 21.17 -7.44 4.02
CA ILE A 101 21.89 -7.54 5.30
C ILE A 101 22.97 -8.62 5.25
N VAL A 102 22.63 -9.81 4.74
CA VAL A 102 23.56 -10.94 4.66
C VAL A 102 24.76 -10.60 3.76
N ASN A 103 24.50 -10.02 2.58
CA ASN A 103 25.57 -9.61 1.67
C ASN A 103 26.48 -8.55 2.32
N ARG A 104 25.89 -7.56 3.01
CA ARG A 104 26.66 -6.54 3.73
C ARG A 104 27.53 -7.14 4.83
N ARG A 105 27.03 -8.12 5.58
CA ARG A 105 27.82 -8.81 6.61
C ARG A 105 28.99 -9.57 5.99
N GLN A 106 28.76 -10.25 4.88
CA GLN A 106 29.81 -10.97 4.16
C GLN A 106 30.88 -10.02 3.62
N GLU A 107 30.50 -8.87 3.04
CA GLU A 107 31.43 -7.83 2.61
C GLU A 107 32.30 -7.29 3.76
N VAL A 108 31.73 -7.16 4.96
CA VAL A 108 32.46 -6.73 6.16
C VAL A 108 33.44 -7.82 6.62
N GLU A 109 33.00 -9.08 6.67
CA GLU A 109 33.85 -10.21 7.04
C GLU A 109 35.05 -10.36 6.09
N ASP A 110 34.83 -10.23 4.77
CA ASP A 110 35.89 -10.27 3.76
C ASP A 110 36.87 -9.10 3.90
N TYR A 111 36.38 -7.90 4.22
CA TYR A 111 37.21 -6.71 4.42
C TYR A 111 38.05 -6.78 5.71
N GLU A 112 37.50 -7.33 6.79
CA GLU A 112 38.23 -7.57 8.04
C GLU A 112 39.27 -8.68 7.89
N TYR A 113 38.98 -9.71 7.08
CA TYR A 113 39.94 -10.77 6.75
C TYR A 113 41.18 -10.24 6.00
N ASP A 114 41.02 -9.24 5.13
CA ASP A 114 42.14 -8.56 4.43
C ASP A 114 42.89 -7.53 5.31
N GLY A 115 42.60 -7.50 6.61
CA GLY A 115 43.26 -6.61 7.58
C GLY A 115 42.69 -5.20 7.67
N GLY A 116 41.53 -4.95 7.05
CA GLY A 116 40.78 -3.71 7.19
C GLY A 116 40.08 -3.58 8.55
N VAL A 117 39.84 -2.34 9.01
CA VAL A 117 39.02 -2.07 10.21
C VAL A 117 37.74 -1.39 9.77
N SER A 118 36.58 -2.07 9.90
CA SER A 118 35.29 -1.50 9.54
C SER A 118 34.63 -0.76 10.71
N LEU A 119 34.34 0.52 10.53
CA LEU A 119 33.51 1.31 11.46
C LEU A 119 32.14 1.57 10.82
N HIS A 120 31.21 0.64 10.98
CA HIS A 120 29.83 0.81 10.52
C HIS A 120 28.92 1.31 11.64
N ARG A 121 28.70 2.63 11.67
CA ARG A 121 27.68 3.26 12.54
C ARG A 121 26.34 3.35 11.79
N GLY A 122 25.32 2.75 12.37
CA GLY A 122 23.93 2.87 11.93
C GLY A 122 23.54 2.17 10.62
N PRO A 123 22.26 2.32 10.23
CA PRO A 123 21.71 1.72 9.03
C PRO A 123 22.07 2.54 7.78
N THR A 124 22.33 1.86 6.65
CA THR A 124 22.55 2.56 5.38
C THR A 124 21.23 3.13 4.83
N ASN A 125 21.31 4.16 3.98
CA ASN A 125 20.13 4.68 3.26
C ASN A 125 19.38 3.59 2.47
N GLN A 126 20.11 2.59 1.97
CA GLN A 126 19.52 1.42 1.33
C GLN A 126 18.75 0.55 2.30
N LEU A 127 19.29 0.30 3.50
CA LEU A 127 18.62 -0.47 4.53
C LEU A 127 17.34 0.24 5.00
N LEU A 128 17.41 1.56 5.23
CA LEU A 128 16.25 2.39 5.60
C LEU A 128 15.14 2.34 4.54
N ARG A 129 15.50 2.46 3.26
CA ARG A 129 14.54 2.35 2.15
C ARG A 129 13.90 0.97 2.08
N LEU A 130 14.68 -0.10 2.22
CA LEU A 130 14.16 -1.47 2.19
C LEU A 130 13.25 -1.75 3.40
N ALA A 131 13.61 -1.27 4.59
CA ALA A 131 12.76 -1.35 5.77
C ALA A 131 11.46 -0.56 5.57
N ALA A 132 11.50 0.64 4.98
CA ALA A 132 10.31 1.41 4.64
C ALA A 132 9.38 0.64 3.66
N ASN A 133 9.95 -0.06 2.67
CA ASN A 133 9.16 -0.90 1.76
C ASN A 133 8.50 -2.08 2.48
N VAL A 134 9.18 -2.71 3.45
CA VAL A 134 8.59 -3.77 4.30
C VAL A 134 7.45 -3.21 5.13
N LEU A 135 7.64 -2.03 5.74
CA LEU A 135 6.60 -1.36 6.53
C LEU A 135 5.37 -0.99 5.68
N ASP A 136 5.56 -0.52 4.45
CA ASP A 136 4.46 -0.19 3.56
C ASP A 136 3.64 -1.43 3.18
N GLU A 137 4.29 -2.52 2.75
CA GLU A 137 3.58 -3.78 2.46
C GLU A 137 2.93 -4.38 3.72
N GLY A 138 3.60 -4.27 4.88
CA GLY A 138 3.05 -4.70 6.17
C GLY A 138 1.77 -3.94 6.52
N LYS A 139 1.75 -2.63 6.31
CA LYS A 139 0.56 -1.79 6.48
C LYS A 139 -0.55 -2.20 5.51
N GLN A 140 -0.26 -2.43 4.24
CA GLN A 140 -1.27 -2.88 3.27
C GLN A 140 -1.88 -4.21 3.69
N LEU A 141 -1.06 -5.17 4.14
CA LEU A 141 -1.54 -6.47 4.57
C LEU A 141 -2.42 -6.38 5.84
N VAL A 142 -2.05 -5.52 6.79
CA VAL A 142 -2.88 -5.23 7.98
C VAL A 142 -4.23 -4.63 7.57
N LEU A 143 -4.24 -3.65 6.65
CA LEU A 143 -5.48 -3.05 6.15
C LEU A 143 -6.40 -4.07 5.47
N TRP A 144 -5.85 -5.11 4.85
CA TRP A 144 -6.64 -6.23 4.33
C TRP A 144 -7.24 -7.09 5.43
N LEU A 145 -6.46 -7.39 6.48
CA LEU A 145 -6.93 -8.21 7.60
C LEU A 145 -7.98 -7.50 8.47
N ASP A 146 -7.99 -6.17 8.47
CA ASP A 146 -9.02 -5.37 9.14
C ASP A 146 -10.37 -5.34 8.41
N ARG A 147 -10.43 -5.81 7.15
CA ARG A 147 -11.68 -5.88 6.38
C ARG A 147 -12.54 -7.07 6.81
N VAL A 148 -13.83 -6.95 6.57
CA VAL A 148 -14.76 -8.08 6.65
C VAL A 148 -14.50 -9.03 5.47
N PRO A 149 -14.51 -10.36 5.66
CA PRO A 149 -14.79 -11.09 6.90
C PRO A 149 -13.56 -11.40 7.76
N PHE A 150 -12.34 -11.01 7.35
CA PHE A 150 -11.09 -11.38 8.03
C PHE A 150 -11.02 -10.89 9.47
N THR A 151 -11.50 -9.68 9.76
CA THR A 151 -11.49 -9.10 11.11
C THR A 151 -12.24 -9.95 12.15
N TYR A 152 -13.23 -10.74 11.72
CA TYR A 152 -14.04 -11.62 12.58
C TYR A 152 -13.48 -13.03 12.72
N LYS A 153 -12.43 -13.37 11.99
CA LYS A 153 -11.81 -14.70 12.00
C LYS A 153 -10.60 -14.71 12.93
N PRO A 154 -10.60 -15.50 14.03
CA PRO A 154 -9.54 -15.49 15.02
C PRO A 154 -8.14 -15.74 14.45
N GLU A 155 -8.02 -16.62 13.46
CA GLU A 155 -6.76 -16.94 12.80
C GLU A 155 -6.13 -15.72 12.11
N PHE A 156 -6.95 -14.93 11.40
CA PHE A 156 -6.49 -13.73 10.69
C PHE A 156 -6.27 -12.55 11.64
N ARG A 157 -7.07 -12.46 12.71
CA ARG A 157 -6.87 -11.47 13.78
C ARG A 157 -5.53 -11.66 14.48
N SER A 158 -5.18 -12.90 14.81
CA SER A 158 -3.88 -13.20 15.44
C SER A 158 -2.71 -12.84 14.52
N ILE A 159 -2.83 -13.10 13.22
CA ILE A 159 -1.81 -12.73 12.24
C ILE A 159 -1.69 -11.21 12.15
N ARG A 160 -2.81 -10.49 12.08
CA ARG A 160 -2.85 -9.03 12.06
C ARG A 160 -2.17 -8.43 13.28
N ASP A 161 -2.54 -8.85 14.49
CA ASP A 161 -2.00 -8.29 15.73
C ASP A 161 -0.48 -8.54 15.82
N ASN A 162 -0.01 -9.70 15.35
CA ASN A 162 1.40 -9.99 15.24
C ASN A 162 2.10 -9.09 14.22
N LEU A 163 1.53 -8.89 13.02
CA LEU A 163 2.09 -8.01 11.99
C LEU A 163 2.17 -6.55 12.45
N VAL A 164 1.16 -6.05 13.18
CA VAL A 164 1.18 -4.70 13.77
C VAL A 164 2.34 -4.56 14.74
N ARG A 165 2.52 -5.52 15.66
CA ARG A 165 3.65 -5.56 16.59
C ARG A 165 4.98 -5.54 15.83
N LEU A 166 5.15 -6.43 14.84
CA LEU A 166 6.38 -6.55 14.07
C LEU A 166 6.70 -5.29 13.26
N CYS A 167 5.69 -4.63 12.68
CA CYS A 167 5.88 -3.36 11.97
C CYS A 167 6.34 -2.25 12.92
N TYR A 168 5.76 -2.19 14.12
CA TYR A 168 6.21 -1.25 15.15
C TYR A 168 7.65 -1.55 15.58
N GLU A 169 7.97 -2.81 15.85
CA GLU A 169 9.30 -3.25 16.24
C GLU A 169 10.35 -2.92 15.17
N LEU A 170 10.05 -3.18 13.89
CA LEU A 170 10.92 -2.81 12.77
C LEU A 170 11.14 -1.29 12.72
N SER A 171 10.07 -0.50 12.81
CA SER A 171 10.16 0.96 12.78
C SER A 171 11.04 1.50 13.90
N THR A 172 10.83 1.04 15.14
CA THR A 172 11.64 1.45 16.29
C THR A 172 13.09 1.00 16.20
N THR A 173 13.33 -0.24 15.73
CA THR A 173 14.68 -0.79 15.54
C THR A 173 15.48 0.08 14.57
N MET A 174 14.84 0.55 13.48
CA MET A 174 15.49 1.41 12.49
C MET A 174 15.79 2.83 13.00
N GLN A 175 15.11 3.29 14.05
CA GLN A 175 15.22 4.66 14.55
C GLN A 175 16.12 4.80 15.80
N HIS A 176 16.19 3.78 16.66
CA HIS A 176 16.74 3.93 18.02
C HIS A 176 18.17 3.43 18.24
N SER A 177 18.82 2.86 17.23
CA SER A 177 20.05 2.08 17.41
C SER A 177 21.23 2.70 16.67
N VAL A 178 22.38 2.76 17.36
CA VAL A 178 23.61 3.40 16.86
C VAL A 178 24.54 2.40 16.17
N PHE A 179 24.38 1.10 16.44
CA PHE A 179 25.26 0.03 15.94
C PHE A 179 24.58 -0.77 14.84
N ALA A 180 25.24 -0.86 13.68
CA ALA A 180 24.72 -1.56 12.51
C ALA A 180 24.47 -3.04 12.76
N CYS A 181 25.36 -3.73 13.48
CA CYS A 181 25.22 -5.17 13.76
C CYS A 181 23.95 -5.50 14.57
N VAL A 182 23.65 -4.68 15.59
CA VAL A 182 22.46 -4.84 16.45
C VAL A 182 21.18 -4.59 15.64
N ILE A 183 21.18 -3.58 14.77
CA ILE A 183 20.07 -3.32 13.84
C ILE A 183 19.84 -4.54 12.97
N GLU A 184 20.89 -5.00 12.33
CA GLU A 184 20.81 -6.07 11.35
C GLU A 184 20.31 -7.37 11.98
N GLU A 185 20.77 -7.72 13.18
CA GLU A 185 20.34 -8.93 13.87
C GLU A 185 18.85 -8.87 14.23
N ALA A 186 18.41 -7.76 14.81
CA ALA A 186 17.00 -7.54 15.13
C ALA A 186 16.12 -7.56 13.86
N VAL A 187 16.55 -6.86 12.79
CA VAL A 187 15.82 -6.82 11.52
C VAL A 187 15.73 -8.21 10.87
N LEU A 188 16.78 -9.04 10.94
CA LEU A 188 16.73 -10.42 10.45
C LEU A 188 15.68 -11.25 11.20
N GLY A 189 15.61 -11.12 12.53
CA GLY A 189 14.60 -11.77 13.36
C GLY A 189 13.18 -11.32 13.01
N ILE A 190 12.95 -10.02 12.95
CA ILE A 190 11.65 -9.42 12.61
C ILE A 190 11.19 -9.87 11.22
N CYS A 191 12.07 -9.82 10.21
CA CYS A 191 11.75 -10.29 8.86
C CYS A 191 11.40 -11.79 8.85
N SER A 192 12.09 -12.61 9.63
CA SER A 192 11.77 -14.05 9.73
C SER A 192 10.37 -14.28 10.31
N GLU A 193 9.98 -13.53 11.35
CA GLU A 193 8.64 -13.63 11.94
C GLU A 193 7.55 -13.10 11.00
N MET A 194 7.82 -12.01 10.28
CA MET A 194 6.92 -11.49 9.25
C MET A 194 6.74 -12.48 8.10
N GLU A 195 7.81 -13.18 7.69
CA GLU A 195 7.74 -14.22 6.68
C GLU A 195 6.85 -15.39 7.14
N ILE A 196 6.99 -15.84 8.39
CA ILE A 196 6.14 -16.90 8.96
C ILE A 196 4.67 -16.47 9.00
N ALA A 197 4.39 -15.24 9.44
CA ALA A 197 3.03 -14.69 9.49
C ALA A 197 2.41 -14.61 8.08
N SER A 198 3.18 -14.15 7.09
CA SER A 198 2.73 -14.05 5.70
C SER A 198 2.54 -15.41 5.03
N ASP A 199 3.46 -16.35 5.26
CA ASP A 199 3.36 -17.73 4.77
C ASP A 199 2.12 -18.44 5.31
N SER A 200 1.70 -18.15 6.54
CA SER A 200 0.48 -18.73 7.12
C SER A 200 -0.78 -18.32 6.36
N ILE A 201 -0.80 -17.10 5.80
CA ILE A 201 -1.86 -16.62 4.92
C ILE A 201 -1.78 -17.35 3.57
N SER A 202 -0.59 -17.42 2.98
CA SER A 202 -0.39 -18.03 1.65
C SER A 202 -0.69 -19.54 1.63
N ARG A 203 -0.44 -20.25 2.74
CA ARG A 203 -0.71 -21.69 2.90
C ARG A 203 -2.11 -21.97 3.46
N SER A 204 -2.90 -20.96 3.76
CA SER A 204 -4.25 -21.17 4.27
C SER A 204 -5.15 -21.80 3.20
N ASN A 205 -5.93 -22.82 3.57
CA ASN A 205 -6.92 -23.43 2.68
C ASN A 205 -8.21 -22.58 2.56
N ASN A 206 -8.17 -21.31 2.97
CA ASN A 206 -9.34 -20.46 3.01
C ASN A 206 -9.53 -19.79 1.64
N SER A 207 -10.59 -20.12 0.90
CA SER A 207 -10.87 -19.53 -0.42
C SER A 207 -10.96 -18.01 -0.41
N LEU A 208 -11.23 -17.41 0.75
CA LEU A 208 -11.24 -15.95 0.91
C LEU A 208 -9.87 -15.31 0.66
N THR A 209 -8.75 -16.01 0.91
CA THR A 209 -7.42 -15.43 0.72
C THR A 209 -7.04 -15.25 -0.75
N ILE A 210 -7.65 -16.04 -1.63
CA ILE A 210 -7.47 -16.00 -3.08
C ILE A 210 -8.58 -15.24 -3.80
N THR A 211 -9.64 -14.84 -3.08
CA THR A 211 -10.76 -14.10 -3.67
C THR A 211 -10.39 -12.62 -3.76
N PRO A 212 -10.50 -11.98 -4.93
CA PRO A 212 -10.26 -10.54 -5.07
C PRO A 212 -11.34 -9.73 -4.36
N VAL A 213 -11.07 -8.45 -4.13
CA VAL A 213 -12.06 -7.55 -3.53
C VAL A 213 -13.27 -7.43 -4.45
N SER A 214 -14.47 -7.65 -3.91
CA SER A 214 -15.71 -7.29 -4.59
C SER A 214 -16.40 -6.17 -3.83
N MET A 215 -17.05 -5.28 -4.58
CA MET A 215 -17.95 -4.30 -4.00
C MET A 215 -19.38 -4.82 -4.12
N GLU A 216 -20.10 -4.87 -3.01
CA GLU A 216 -21.51 -5.21 -2.98
C GLU A 216 -22.33 -3.95 -2.72
N ILE A 217 -23.27 -3.65 -3.61
CA ILE A 217 -24.22 -2.54 -3.42
C ILE A 217 -25.31 -3.04 -2.48
N VAL A 218 -25.26 -2.58 -1.22
CA VAL A 218 -26.32 -2.83 -0.25
C VAL A 218 -27.32 -1.68 -0.29
N THR A 219 -28.51 -1.92 -0.81
CA THR A 219 -29.63 -0.96 -0.76
C THR A 219 -30.35 -1.10 0.57
N LEU A 220 -30.18 -0.12 1.45
CA LEU A 220 -30.94 -0.04 2.69
C LEU A 220 -32.32 0.54 2.39
N ASN A 221 -33.32 -0.33 2.25
CA ASN A 221 -34.72 0.09 2.18
C ASN A 221 -35.21 0.39 3.60
N ASN A 222 -35.67 1.62 3.83
CA ASN A 222 -36.28 2.16 5.06
C ASN A 222 -36.34 1.19 6.26
N ILE A 223 -35.49 1.45 7.25
CA ILE A 223 -35.66 0.92 8.60
C ILE A 223 -36.85 1.70 9.19
N ASN A 224 -38.04 1.07 9.23
CA ASN A 224 -39.22 1.62 9.90
C ASN A 224 -39.01 1.72 11.41
#